data_AF-A0A919TSD8-F1
#
_entry.id   AF-A0A919TSD8-F1
#
_cell.length_a   1.000
_cell.length_b   1.000
_cell.length_c   1.000
_cell.angle_alpha   90.00
_cell.angle_beta   90.00
_cell.angle_gamma   90.00
#
_symmetry.space_group_name_H-M   'P 1'
#
loop_
_entity.id
_entity.type
_entity.pdbx_description
1 polymer ?
#
loop_
_entity_poly.entity_id
_entity_poly.type
_entity_poly.pdbx_seq_one_letter_code
_entity_poly.pdbx_strand_id
1 'polypeptide(L)'
;MTVRPAHIRAGHSGCFNCAASGYFSLTRLKRRTDLARRPAYLYLVEFINYNGTTFHKIGISTTENRLHRHTVLGGGILLARQDDTLLTCCQAEQLILRHVADRAYRPSPGRIKGGDTECLRPGEPIDLPAWINAAHALTARGADQGRRLEGATW
;
A
#
# COMPACT_ATOMS: atom_id res chain seq x y z
N MET A 1 -5.42 -31.78 -2.16
CA MET A 1 -6.10 -30.47 -2.11
C MET A 1 -5.10 -29.40 -2.51
N THR A 2 -5.21 -28.87 -3.72
CA THR A 2 -4.29 -27.83 -4.25
C THR A 2 -4.66 -26.48 -3.63
N VAL A 3 -3.82 -26.02 -2.70
CA VAL A 3 -3.92 -24.68 -2.12
C VAL A 3 -3.64 -23.68 -3.24
N ARG A 4 -4.70 -23.03 -3.75
CA ARG A 4 -4.53 -21.92 -4.70
C ARG A 4 -3.73 -20.81 -3.99
N PRO A 5 -2.70 -20.22 -4.61
CA PRO A 5 -1.99 -19.09 -4.03
C PRO A 5 -2.99 -18.00 -3.66
N ALA A 6 -3.04 -17.60 -2.40
CA ALA A 6 -3.88 -16.50 -1.95
C ALA A 6 -3.39 -15.23 -2.65
N HIS A 7 -4.22 -14.69 -3.55
CA HIS A 7 -3.84 -13.58 -4.41
C HIS A 7 -3.45 -12.34 -3.58
N ILE A 8 -2.16 -12.00 -3.56
CA ILE A 8 -1.78 -10.59 -3.61
C ILE A 8 -2.24 -10.11 -4.99
N ARG A 9 -3.42 -9.48 -5.06
CA ARG A 9 -3.88 -8.89 -6.32
C ARG A 9 -3.10 -7.61 -6.56
N ALA A 10 -1.87 -7.76 -7.04
CA ALA A 10 -1.17 -6.73 -7.79
C ALA A 10 -2.06 -6.31 -8.97
N GLY A 11 -2.79 -5.20 -8.82
CA GLY A 11 -3.69 -4.70 -9.86
C GLY A 11 -5.19 -4.83 -9.61
N HIS A 12 -5.68 -5.05 -8.38
CA HIS A 12 -7.08 -4.74 -8.08
C HIS A 12 -7.25 -3.38 -7.39
N SER A 13 -8.29 -2.68 -7.83
CA SER A 13 -8.79 -1.43 -7.29
C SER A 13 -9.40 -1.59 -5.89
N GLY A 14 -8.56 -1.74 -4.86
CA GLY A 14 -8.93 -1.61 -3.43
C GLY A 14 -9.71 -2.78 -2.80
N CYS A 15 -9.62 -2.92 -1.47
CA CYS A 15 -10.28 -3.96 -0.68
C CYS A 15 -11.80 -3.70 -0.50
N PHE A 16 -12.57 -4.69 -0.06
CA PHE A 16 -14.03 -4.60 0.12
C PHE A 16 -14.49 -3.50 1.10
N ASN A 17 -13.69 -3.16 2.11
CA ASN A 17 -13.94 -2.02 3.01
C ASN A 17 -13.59 -0.65 2.40
N CYS A 18 -13.07 -0.61 1.17
CA CYS A 18 -12.84 0.61 0.40
C CYS A 18 -14.11 1.14 -0.30
N ALA A 19 -15.23 0.41 -0.23
CA ALA A 19 -16.48 0.78 -0.89
C ALA A 19 -17.22 1.95 -0.21
N ALA A 20 -17.04 2.15 1.11
CA ALA A 20 -17.82 3.14 1.87
C ALA A 20 -17.18 4.55 1.96
N SER A 21 -15.86 4.70 1.72
CA SER A 21 -15.14 5.97 1.91
C SER A 21 -14.41 6.51 0.67
N GLY A 22 -14.47 5.79 -0.45
CA GLY A 22 -13.87 6.20 -1.72
C GLY A 22 -12.52 5.55 -1.98
N TYR A 23 -12.48 4.69 -2.99
CA TYR A 23 -11.29 4.03 -3.52
C TYR A 23 -10.14 5.02 -3.81
N PHE A 24 -8.94 4.74 -3.29
CA PHE A 24 -7.70 5.25 -3.86
C PHE A 24 -7.13 4.20 -4.81
N SER A 25 -7.77 4.00 -5.96
CA SER A 25 -7.12 3.24 -7.03
C SER A 25 -6.12 4.14 -7.75
N LEU A 26 -5.01 3.58 -8.24
CA LEU A 26 -4.07 4.33 -9.07
C LEU A 26 -4.78 5.03 -10.24
N THR A 27 -5.76 4.35 -10.86
CA THR A 27 -6.59 4.93 -11.93
C THR A 27 -7.36 6.15 -11.47
N ARG A 28 -7.98 6.12 -10.29
CA ARG A 28 -8.74 7.26 -9.75
C ARG A 28 -7.82 8.40 -9.33
N LEU A 29 -6.70 8.10 -8.69
CA LEU A 29 -5.72 9.10 -8.28
C LEU A 29 -5.11 9.81 -9.50
N LYS A 30 -4.81 9.08 -10.59
CA LYS A 30 -4.36 9.68 -11.85
C LYS A 30 -5.37 10.66 -12.46
N ARG A 31 -6.68 10.46 -12.24
CA ARG A 31 -7.74 11.34 -12.75
C ARG A 31 -8.11 12.49 -11.80
N ARG A 32 -7.78 12.38 -10.51
CA ARG A 32 -8.14 13.34 -9.46
C ARG A 32 -6.89 13.92 -8.84
N THR A 33 -6.34 14.94 -9.49
CA THR A 33 -5.08 15.59 -9.07
C THR A 33 -5.17 16.21 -7.68
N ASP A 34 -6.34 16.74 -7.31
CA ASP A 34 -6.66 17.25 -5.97
C ASP A 34 -6.50 16.18 -4.88
N LEU A 35 -6.94 14.96 -5.18
CA LEU A 35 -6.87 13.83 -4.27
C LEU A 35 -5.47 13.22 -4.24
N ALA A 36 -4.82 13.11 -5.40
CA ALA A 36 -3.48 12.57 -5.55
C ALA A 36 -2.42 13.32 -4.75
N ARG A 37 -2.55 14.65 -4.67
CA ARG A 37 -1.59 15.54 -3.98
C ARG A 37 -1.77 15.60 -2.47
N ARG A 38 -2.81 14.96 -1.90
CA ARG A 38 -3.02 14.98 -0.45
C ARG A 38 -1.83 14.32 0.26
N PRO A 39 -1.35 14.89 1.37
CA PRO A 39 -0.36 14.23 2.21
C PRO A 39 -0.85 12.86 2.67
N ALA A 40 0.04 11.88 2.64
CA ALA A 40 -0.22 10.50 3.01
C ALA A 40 1.04 9.81 3.49
N TYR A 41 0.86 8.87 4.40
CA TYR A 41 1.91 8.03 4.94
C TYR A 41 1.89 6.67 4.26
N LEU A 42 3.05 6.18 3.86
CA LEU A 42 3.33 4.75 3.67
C LEU A 42 3.89 4.21 4.98
N TYR A 43 3.38 3.07 5.45
CA TYR A 43 3.82 2.47 6.71
C TYR A 43 4.01 0.97 6.60
N LEU A 44 4.89 0.46 7.47
CA LEU A 44 5.08 -0.96 7.75
C LEU A 44 4.88 -1.20 9.25
N VAL A 45 3.93 -2.08 9.58
CA VAL A 45 3.61 -2.42 10.98
C VAL A 45 3.68 -3.93 11.17
N GLU A 46 4.31 -4.36 12.26
CA GLU A 46 4.35 -5.75 12.68
C GLU A 46 3.18 -6.09 13.60
N PHE A 47 2.65 -7.30 13.48
CA PHE A 47 1.60 -7.86 14.31
C PHE A 47 1.90 -9.31 14.66
N ILE A 48 1.35 -9.78 15.78
CA ILE A 48 1.35 -11.19 16.19
C ILE A 48 -0.05 -11.76 16.06
N ASN A 49 -0.28 -12.73 15.19
CA ASN A 49 -1.58 -13.37 15.00
C ASN A 49 -2.01 -14.18 16.25
N TYR A 50 -3.28 -14.60 16.35
CA TYR A 50 -3.77 -15.33 17.53
C TYR A 50 -3.05 -16.67 17.80
N ASN A 51 -2.49 -17.29 16.76
CA ASN A 51 -1.68 -18.50 16.86
C ASN A 51 -0.19 -18.21 17.16
N GLY A 52 0.17 -16.99 17.54
CA GLY A 52 1.55 -16.57 17.79
C GLY A 52 2.37 -16.27 16.55
N THR A 53 1.82 -16.43 15.33
CA THR A 53 2.58 -16.15 14.09
C THR A 53 2.77 -14.65 13.88
N THR A 54 4.01 -14.20 13.75
CA THR A 54 4.33 -12.83 13.35
C THR A 54 4.02 -12.59 11.87
N PHE A 55 3.45 -11.43 11.56
CA PHE A 55 3.23 -10.96 10.20
C PHE A 55 3.36 -9.45 10.11
N HIS A 56 3.66 -8.95 8.92
CA HIS A 56 3.77 -7.53 8.65
C HIS A 56 2.60 -7.06 7.80
N LYS A 57 2.19 -5.81 7.99
CA LYS A 57 1.23 -5.12 7.15
C LYS A 57 1.87 -3.89 6.55
N ILE A 58 1.82 -3.80 5.23
CA ILE A 58 2.08 -2.56 4.51
C ILE A 58 0.75 -1.84 4.34
N GLY A 59 0.75 -0.52 4.45
CA GLY A 59 -0.44 0.23 4.11
C GLY A 59 -0.17 1.71 3.91
N ILE A 60 -1.20 2.37 3.39
CA ILE A 60 -1.23 3.82 3.28
C ILE A 60 -2.33 4.46 4.15
N SER A 61 -2.11 5.71 4.56
CA SER A 61 -3.10 6.51 5.28
C SER A 61 -2.92 8.00 5.03
N THR A 62 -4.00 8.76 4.92
CA THR A 62 -3.96 10.24 4.93
C THR A 62 -4.06 10.81 6.34
N THR A 63 -4.14 9.97 7.37
CA THR A 63 -4.25 10.38 8.77
C THR A 63 -3.36 9.52 9.68
N GLU A 64 -2.80 10.11 10.72
CA GLU A 64 -2.01 9.38 11.71
C GLU A 64 -2.88 8.47 12.59
N ASN A 65 -4.17 8.81 12.76
CA ASN A 65 -5.12 8.04 13.56
C ASN A 65 -5.20 6.56 13.14
N ARG A 66 -5.03 6.24 11.85
CA ARG A 66 -5.02 4.85 11.39
C ARG A 66 -3.77 4.10 11.87
N LEU A 67 -2.59 4.74 11.79
CA LEU A 67 -1.35 4.14 12.32
C LEU A 67 -1.45 3.94 13.82
N HIS A 68 -1.94 4.96 14.55
CA HIS A 68 -2.14 4.86 16.00
C HIS A 68 -3.09 3.72 16.38
N ARG A 69 -4.19 3.52 15.64
CA ARG A 69 -5.08 2.36 15.88
C ARG A 69 -4.39 1.03 15.61
N HIS A 70 -3.53 0.95 14.60
CA HIS A 70 -2.78 -0.26 14.32
C HIS A 70 -1.77 -0.57 15.43
N THR A 71 -1.09 0.44 15.97
CA THR A 71 -0.11 0.24 17.04
C THR A 71 -0.78 -0.05 18.38
N VAL A 72 -1.71 0.81 18.81
CA VAL A 72 -2.29 0.76 20.16
C VAL A 72 -3.45 -0.22 20.27
N LEU A 73 -4.40 -0.22 19.33
CA LEU A 73 -5.62 -1.05 19.42
C LEU A 73 -5.46 -2.40 18.73
N GLY A 74 -4.54 -2.52 17.78
CA GLY A 74 -4.23 -3.74 17.06
C GLY A 74 -3.07 -4.54 17.65
N GLY A 75 -2.38 -4.01 18.66
CA GLY A 75 -1.17 -4.61 19.24
C GLY A 75 -0.03 -4.70 18.22
N GLY A 76 0.12 -3.67 17.38
CA GLY A 76 1.14 -3.64 16.34
C GLY A 76 2.36 -2.81 16.72
N ILE A 77 3.53 -3.13 16.16
CA ILE A 77 4.76 -2.35 16.31
C ILE A 77 5.02 -1.61 15.01
N LEU A 78 5.12 -0.28 15.06
CA LEU A 78 5.50 0.51 13.89
C LEU A 78 6.99 0.27 13.61
N LEU A 79 7.30 -0.36 12.49
CA LEU A 79 8.69 -0.59 12.07
C LEU A 79 9.24 0.62 11.31
N ALA A 80 8.43 1.17 10.39
CA ALA A 80 8.82 2.31 9.56
C ALA A 80 7.61 3.08 9.04
N ARG A 81 7.82 4.38 8.77
CA ARG A 81 6.87 5.31 8.16
C ARG A 81 7.60 6.27 7.23
N GLN A 82 7.01 6.57 6.08
CA GLN A 82 7.45 7.63 5.18
C GLN A 82 6.26 8.51 4.79
N ASP A 83 6.44 9.83 4.78
CA ASP A 83 5.43 10.82 4.36
C ASP A 83 5.69 11.25 2.91
N ASP A 84 4.63 11.32 2.11
CA ASP A 84 4.64 11.76 0.71
C ASP A 84 3.21 12.08 0.22
N THR A 85 3.01 12.26 -1.09
CA THR A 85 1.68 12.36 -1.68
C THR A 85 0.95 11.02 -1.70
N LEU A 86 -0.38 11.07 -1.67
CA LEU A 86 -1.23 9.89 -1.73
C LEU A 86 -0.99 9.04 -3.00
N LEU A 87 -0.69 9.68 -4.13
CA LEU A 87 -0.34 8.96 -5.36
C LEU A 87 0.99 8.21 -5.21
N THR A 88 2.05 8.88 -4.73
CA THR A 88 3.36 8.25 -4.53
C THR A 88 3.27 7.09 -3.56
N CYS A 89 2.64 7.30 -2.40
CA CYS A 89 2.45 6.27 -1.38
C CYS A 89 1.66 5.08 -1.93
N CYS A 90 0.60 5.32 -2.69
CA CYS A 90 -0.17 4.25 -3.33
C CYS A 90 0.67 3.48 -4.37
N GLN A 91 1.47 4.17 -5.19
CA GLN A 91 2.36 3.50 -6.15
C GLN A 91 3.43 2.66 -5.44
N ALA A 92 4.07 3.21 -4.40
CA ALA A 92 5.08 2.51 -3.61
C ALA A 92 4.50 1.27 -2.93
N GLU A 93 3.31 1.37 -2.30
CA GLU A 93 2.60 0.22 -1.73
C GLU A 93 2.40 -0.88 -2.78
N GLN A 94 1.92 -0.54 -3.98
CA GLN A 94 1.70 -1.53 -5.03
C GLN A 94 3.00 -2.16 -5.56
N LEU A 95 4.10 -1.40 -5.62
CA LEU A 95 5.42 -1.92 -5.97
C LEU A 95 5.92 -2.92 -4.92
N ILE A 96 5.83 -2.56 -3.64
CA ILE A 96 6.23 -3.45 -2.55
C ILE A 96 5.38 -4.71 -2.57
N LEU A 97 4.04 -4.60 -2.65
CA LEU A 97 3.15 -5.76 -2.67
C LEU A 97 3.48 -6.73 -3.82
N ARG A 98 3.87 -6.23 -5.00
CA ARG A 98 4.35 -7.08 -6.10
C ARG A 98 5.66 -7.77 -5.79
N HIS A 99 6.61 -7.03 -5.21
CA HIS A 99 7.92 -7.56 -4.84
C HIS A 99 7.83 -8.66 -3.78
N VAL A 100 6.89 -8.53 -2.84
CA VAL A 100 6.73 -9.44 -1.69
C VAL A 100 5.60 -10.46 -1.89
N ALA A 101 5.17 -10.65 -3.15
CA ALA A 101 3.96 -11.40 -3.49
C ALA A 101 4.01 -12.87 -3.02
N ASP A 102 5.20 -13.46 -3.04
CA ASP A 102 5.51 -14.82 -2.59
C ASP A 102 5.40 -15.00 -1.06
N ARG A 103 5.48 -13.90 -0.30
CA ARG A 103 5.38 -13.88 1.17
C ARG A 103 3.97 -13.57 1.67
N ALA A 104 2.96 -13.59 0.80
CA ALA A 104 1.57 -13.32 1.16
C ALA A 104 1.13 -14.06 2.44
N TYR A 105 0.50 -13.34 3.36
CA TYR A 105 0.00 -13.92 4.60
C TYR A 105 -1.41 -13.45 4.89
N ARG A 106 -2.30 -14.39 5.21
CA ARG A 106 -3.66 -14.08 5.65
C ARG A 106 -3.76 -14.27 7.17
N PRO A 107 -3.87 -13.19 7.96
CA PRO A 107 -4.09 -13.33 9.40
C PRO A 107 -5.45 -13.94 9.71
N SER A 108 -5.62 -14.40 10.95
CA SER A 108 -6.90 -14.94 11.41
C SER A 108 -8.01 -13.86 11.30
N PRO A 109 -9.25 -14.23 10.98
CA PRO A 109 -10.37 -13.29 10.90
C PRO A 109 -10.47 -12.45 12.18
N GLY A 110 -10.70 -11.13 12.01
CA GLY A 110 -10.83 -10.19 13.13
C GLY A 110 -9.51 -9.80 13.80
N ARG A 111 -8.36 -10.40 13.41
CA ARG A 111 -7.07 -10.10 14.04
C ARG A 111 -6.70 -8.62 13.92
N ILE A 112 -6.93 -8.02 12.75
CA ILE A 112 -6.70 -6.60 12.53
C ILE A 112 -7.98 -5.92 12.07
N LYS A 113 -8.17 -4.66 12.47
CA LYS A 113 -9.19 -3.80 11.88
C LYS A 113 -8.66 -3.23 10.56
N GLY A 114 -9.13 -3.77 9.43
CA GLY A 114 -8.69 -3.37 8.10
C GLY A 114 -8.65 -4.55 7.13
N GLY A 115 -8.33 -4.31 5.86
CA GLY A 115 -8.11 -5.39 4.89
C GLY A 115 -6.94 -6.29 5.27
N ASP A 116 -7.03 -7.57 4.91
CA ASP A 116 -6.02 -8.62 5.12
C ASP A 116 -5.14 -8.86 3.87
N THR A 117 -5.38 -8.10 2.79
CA THR A 117 -4.74 -8.25 1.48
C THR A 117 -3.33 -7.68 1.39
N GLU A 118 -2.96 -6.79 2.32
CA GLU A 118 -1.64 -6.16 2.37
C GLU A 118 -0.76 -6.74 3.49
N CYS A 119 -0.99 -8.01 3.82
CA CYS A 119 -0.27 -8.72 4.87
C CYS A 119 0.71 -9.75 4.30
N LEU A 120 1.89 -9.86 4.93
CA LEU A 120 2.96 -10.75 4.51
C LEU A 120 3.69 -11.36 5.70
N ARG A 121 4.36 -12.50 5.48
CA ARG A 121 5.31 -13.06 6.44
C ARG A 121 6.61 -12.21 6.47
N PRO A 122 7.30 -12.15 7.62
CA PRO A 122 8.62 -11.52 7.69
C PRO A 122 9.61 -12.14 6.71
N GLY A 123 10.63 -11.37 6.32
CA GLY A 123 11.72 -11.80 5.46
C GLY A 123 12.73 -10.68 5.29
N GLU A 124 13.28 -10.51 4.09
CA GLU A 124 14.15 -9.37 3.76
C GLU A 124 13.53 -8.01 4.17
N PRO A 125 14.33 -7.10 4.76
CA PRO A 125 13.90 -5.77 5.16
C PRO A 125 13.29 -4.98 4.00
N ILE A 126 12.25 -4.19 4.30
CA ILE A 126 11.61 -3.30 3.33
C ILE A 126 12.05 -1.87 3.61
N ASP A 127 12.86 -1.31 2.73
CA ASP A 127 13.31 0.09 2.77
C ASP A 127 12.24 1.02 2.16
N LEU A 128 11.36 1.56 2.99
CA LEU A 128 10.27 2.44 2.53
C LEU A 128 10.78 3.67 1.74
N PRO A 129 11.82 4.41 2.18
CA PRO A 129 12.43 5.46 1.36
C PRO A 129 12.81 5.03 -0.05
N ALA A 130 13.47 3.87 -0.23
CA ALA A 130 13.85 3.38 -1.55
C ALA A 130 12.64 3.13 -2.46
N TRP A 131 11.57 2.57 -1.92
CA TRP A 131 10.32 2.32 -2.68
C TRP A 131 9.57 3.60 -3.04
N ILE A 132 9.61 4.62 -2.18
CA ILE A 132 9.07 5.95 -2.48
C ILE A 132 9.86 6.62 -3.60
N ASN A 133 11.19 6.55 -3.57
CA ASN A 133 12.04 7.04 -4.66
C ASN A 133 11.74 6.33 -5.99
N ALA A 134 11.53 5.00 -5.96
CA ALA A 134 11.12 4.25 -7.15
C ALA A 134 9.74 4.68 -7.68
N ALA A 135 8.79 5.00 -6.80
CA ALA A 135 7.47 5.50 -7.16
C ALA A 135 7.54 6.90 -7.80
N HIS A 136 8.36 7.81 -7.26
CA HIS A 136 8.62 9.13 -7.86
C HIS A 136 9.14 9.02 -9.30
N ALA A 137 10.09 8.11 -9.54
CA ALA A 137 10.63 7.87 -10.87
C ALA A 137 9.57 7.36 -11.88
N LEU A 138 8.51 6.67 -11.43
CA LEU A 138 7.40 6.28 -12.31
C LEU A 138 6.47 7.45 -12.63
N THR A 139 6.21 8.32 -11.65
CA THR A 139 5.37 9.50 -11.84
C THR A 139 6.02 10.53 -12.76
N ALA A 140 7.33 10.76 -12.62
CA ALA A 140 8.09 11.63 -13.51
C ALA A 140 8.05 11.14 -14.98
N ARG A 141 8.25 9.84 -15.21
CA ARG A 141 8.17 9.24 -16.56
C ARG A 141 6.79 9.31 -17.19
N GLY A 142 5.73 9.16 -16.39
CA GLY A 142 4.35 9.32 -16.87
C GLY A 142 4.01 10.75 -17.29
N ALA A 143 4.58 11.75 -16.60
CA ALA A 143 4.38 13.16 -16.93
C ALA A 143 5.16 13.57 -18.21
N ASP A 144 6.32 12.97 -18.46
CA ASP A 144 7.13 13.26 -19.65
C ASP A 144 6.52 12.66 -20.93
N GLN A 145 5.95 11.45 -20.84
CA GLN A 145 5.21 10.84 -21.96
C GLN A 145 3.92 11.61 -22.32
N GLY A 146 3.24 12.21 -21.33
CA GLY A 146 2.07 13.06 -21.59
C GLY A 146 2.42 14.34 -22.36
N ARG A 147 3.53 14.99 -21.99
CA ARG A 147 4.00 16.21 -22.68
C ARG A 147 4.48 15.97 -24.11
N ARG A 148 5.08 14.82 -24.42
CA ARG A 148 5.45 14.47 -25.80
C ARG A 148 4.25 14.30 -26.72
N LEU A 149 3.09 13.89 -26.19
CA LEU A 149 1.87 13.71 -26.98
C LEU A 149 1.11 15.02 -27.18
N GLU A 150 1.22 15.98 -26.26
CA GLU A 150 0.62 17.32 -26.40
C GLU A 150 1.45 18.27 -27.30
N GLY A 151 2.74 17.97 -27.51
CA GLY A 151 3.62 18.71 -28.43
C GLY A 151 3.59 18.20 -29.88
N ALA A 152 2.86 17.13 -30.16
CA ALA A 152 2.61 16.62 -31.51
C ALA A 152 1.32 17.26 -32.06
N THR A 153 1.36 18.57 -32.30
CA THR A 153 0.37 19.23 -33.15
C THR A 153 0.55 18.75 -34.58
N TRP A 154 -0.51 18.14 -35.13
CA TRP A 154 -0.69 17.87 -36.55
C TRP A 154 -0.88 19.17 -37.33
#